data_AF-A0A7S1V0T5-F1
#
_entry.id   AF-A0A7S1V0T5-F1
#
_cell.length_a   1.000
_cell.length_b   1.000
_cell.length_c   1.000
_cell.angle_alpha   90.00
_cell.angle_beta   90.00
_cell.angle_gamma   90.00
#
_symmetry.space_group_name_H-M   'P 1'
#
loop_
_entity.id
_entity.type
_entity.pdbx_description
1 polymer ?
#
loop_
_entity_poly.entity_id
_entity_poly.type
_entity_poly.pdbx_seq_one_letter_code
_entity_poly.pdbx_strand_id
1 'polypeptide(L)'
;FVALSMLWLSAFHFFARWIHWEGDEQNTLGAIWEYQFPTMILDMAVFFVVGRTPQVDTLEFVLVMMLGCIYTSYSYTWTFLDHSFTLYEMHCRWPVSLWLYALGIVLIGVALAVFHVRFAFHRKLLLSKLLEVTFVTLAVLGPNISSPYLHLHHWLAGWLVGMHLSFKTKWWSRVPQSWCWGLYINGIATYGRDPVLVCGYVDYLARDLHCGATSALELVGLIVEGDDPAANWRNCSASGYHP
;
A
#
# COMPACT_ATOMS: atom_id res chain seq x y z
N PHE A 1 -9.85 -14.57 -8.05
CA PHE A 1 -8.95 -13.49 -7.60
C PHE A 1 -9.51 -12.77 -6.37
N VAL A 2 -10.63 -12.06 -6.48
CA VAL A 2 -11.25 -11.31 -5.38
C VAL A 2 -11.47 -12.19 -4.14
N ALA A 3 -12.25 -13.28 -4.26
CA ALA A 3 -12.51 -14.18 -3.12
C ALA A 3 -11.22 -14.71 -2.46
N LEU A 4 -10.22 -15.11 -3.25
CA LEU A 4 -8.92 -15.58 -2.74
C LEU A 4 -8.16 -14.46 -2.00
N SER A 5 -8.19 -13.23 -2.53
CA SER A 5 -7.54 -12.09 -1.89
C SER A 5 -8.21 -11.71 -0.58
N MET A 6 -9.54 -11.82 -0.50
CA MET A 6 -10.32 -11.55 0.71
C MET A 6 -10.12 -12.62 1.79
N LEU A 7 -10.06 -13.89 1.38
CA LEU A 7 -9.68 -14.99 2.26
C LEU A 7 -8.27 -14.77 2.82
N TRP A 8 -7.33 -14.38 1.96
CA TRP A 8 -5.97 -14.14 2.40
C TRP A 8 -5.81 -12.92 3.29
N LEU A 9 -6.50 -11.83 2.97
CA LEU A 9 -6.52 -10.66 3.82
C LEU A 9 -7.04 -10.99 5.21
N SER A 10 -8.17 -11.70 5.30
CA SER A 10 -8.72 -12.14 6.60
C SER A 10 -7.71 -13.00 7.35
N ALA A 11 -7.15 -14.01 6.69
CA ALA A 11 -6.21 -14.94 7.32
C ALA A 11 -4.92 -14.24 7.78
N PHE A 12 -4.38 -13.33 6.95
CA PHE A 12 -3.18 -12.58 7.29
C PHE A 12 -3.45 -11.55 8.39
N HIS A 13 -4.61 -10.91 8.41
CA HIS A 13 -5.05 -10.03 9.49
C HIS A 13 -5.07 -10.78 10.83
N PHE A 14 -5.74 -11.93 10.90
CA PHE A 14 -5.71 -12.77 12.11
C PHE A 14 -4.29 -13.20 12.52
N PHE A 15 -3.46 -13.57 11.55
CA PHE A 15 -2.07 -13.94 11.79
C PHE A 15 -1.24 -12.78 12.34
N ALA A 16 -1.34 -11.59 11.74
CA ALA A 16 -0.64 -10.40 12.17
C ALA A 16 -1.04 -9.99 13.59
N ARG A 17 -2.34 -10.07 13.94
CA ARG A 17 -2.80 -9.89 15.33
C ARG A 17 -2.19 -10.91 16.29
N TRP A 18 -2.20 -12.18 15.91
CA TRP A 18 -1.74 -13.26 16.77
C TRP A 18 -0.27 -13.10 17.19
N ILE A 19 0.55 -12.54 16.31
CA ILE A 19 1.99 -12.31 16.54
C ILE A 19 2.34 -10.86 16.88
N HIS A 20 1.32 -10.01 17.13
CA HIS A 20 1.49 -8.60 17.48
C HIS A 20 2.28 -7.78 16.44
N TRP A 21 2.06 -8.04 15.14
CA TRP A 21 2.56 -7.20 14.05
C TRP A 21 1.63 -6.05 13.69
N GLU A 22 0.42 -6.01 14.25
CA GLU A 22 -0.47 -4.86 14.13
C GLU A 22 -0.06 -3.78 15.12
N GLY A 23 0.11 -2.56 14.62
CA GLY A 23 0.29 -1.36 15.44
C GLY A 23 -1.03 -0.69 15.85
N ASP A 24 -2.17 -1.17 15.34
CA ASP A 24 -3.49 -0.57 15.56
C ASP A 24 -4.51 -1.62 16.00
N GLU A 25 -4.84 -1.63 17.29
CA GLU A 25 -5.84 -2.55 17.86
C GLU A 25 -7.26 -2.28 17.34
N GLN A 26 -7.54 -1.05 16.87
CA GLN A 26 -8.84 -0.60 16.39
C GLN A 26 -9.11 -0.99 14.93
N ASN A 27 -8.07 -1.31 14.16
CA ASN A 27 -8.20 -1.85 12.81
C ASN A 27 -8.74 -3.28 12.83
N THR A 28 -9.98 -3.47 13.26
CA THR A 28 -10.63 -4.78 13.29
C THR A 28 -11.06 -5.22 11.89
N LEU A 29 -11.16 -6.53 11.67
CA LEU A 29 -11.72 -7.06 10.43
C LEU A 29 -13.13 -6.49 10.11
N GLY A 30 -13.93 -6.20 11.14
CA GLY A 30 -15.22 -5.53 10.98
C GLY A 30 -15.09 -4.13 10.39
N ALA A 31 -14.18 -3.32 10.92
CA ALA A 31 -13.89 -1.97 10.40
C ALA A 31 -13.37 -2.01 8.95
N ILE A 32 -12.50 -2.97 8.62
CA ILE A 32 -12.03 -3.17 7.24
C ILE A 32 -13.21 -3.46 6.30
N TRP A 33 -14.11 -4.35 6.72
CA TRP A 33 -15.29 -4.70 5.93
C TRP A 33 -16.33 -3.59 5.81
N GLU A 34 -16.52 -2.80 6.84
CA GLU A 34 -17.50 -1.72 6.84
C GLU A 34 -17.00 -0.52 6.02
N TYR A 35 -15.78 -0.06 6.28
CA TYR A 35 -15.31 1.23 5.77
C TYR A 35 -14.44 1.11 4.52
N GLN A 36 -13.72 0.01 4.33
CA GLN A 36 -12.71 -0.12 3.28
C GLN A 36 -13.12 -1.06 2.15
N PHE A 37 -14.05 -1.98 2.41
CA PHE A 37 -14.48 -3.01 1.46
C PHE A 37 -14.81 -2.49 0.05
N PRO A 38 -15.62 -1.43 -0.15
CA PRO A 38 -15.96 -0.99 -1.51
C PRO A 38 -14.73 -0.58 -2.30
N THR A 39 -13.80 0.12 -1.64
CA THR A 39 -12.56 0.57 -2.25
C THR A 39 -11.59 -0.59 -2.51
N MET A 40 -11.50 -1.55 -1.59
CA MET A 40 -10.68 -2.75 -1.77
C MET A 40 -11.16 -3.59 -2.96
N ILE A 41 -12.48 -3.76 -3.12
CA ILE A 41 -13.06 -4.47 -4.26
C ILE A 41 -12.72 -3.75 -5.57
N LEU A 42 -12.79 -2.41 -5.59
CA LEU A 42 -12.37 -1.63 -6.74
C LEU A 42 -10.89 -1.84 -7.05
N ASP A 43 -10.02 -1.77 -6.04
CA ASP A 43 -8.57 -1.96 -6.22
C ASP A 43 -8.25 -3.37 -6.71
N MET A 44 -8.94 -4.39 -6.20
CA MET A 44 -8.84 -5.77 -6.70
C MET A 44 -9.32 -5.89 -8.15
N ALA A 45 -10.43 -5.26 -8.49
CA ALA A 45 -10.97 -5.28 -9.86
C ALA A 45 -10.01 -4.59 -10.84
N VAL A 46 -9.51 -3.41 -10.49
CA VAL A 46 -8.55 -2.65 -11.30
C VAL A 46 -7.24 -3.43 -11.43
N PHE A 47 -6.70 -3.97 -10.33
CA PHE A 47 -5.48 -4.79 -10.39
C PHE A 47 -5.67 -6.02 -11.26
N PHE A 48 -6.82 -6.69 -11.18
CA PHE A 48 -7.11 -7.85 -12.02
C PHE A 48 -7.20 -7.50 -13.51
N VAL A 49 -7.92 -6.41 -13.83
CA VAL A 49 -8.14 -5.97 -15.23
C VAL A 49 -6.85 -5.43 -15.85
N VAL A 50 -6.17 -4.50 -15.18
CA VAL A 50 -4.94 -3.85 -15.67
C VAL A 50 -3.73 -4.78 -15.56
N GLY A 51 -3.61 -5.45 -14.40
CA GLY A 51 -2.60 -6.48 -14.11
C GLY A 51 -2.74 -7.72 -14.96
N ARG A 52 -3.90 -7.91 -15.62
CA ARG A 52 -4.20 -9.04 -16.49
C ARG A 52 -3.83 -10.38 -15.84
N THR A 53 -3.88 -10.46 -14.51
CA THR A 53 -3.18 -11.43 -13.67
C THR A 53 -3.61 -12.84 -14.05
N PRO A 54 -2.85 -13.56 -14.89
CA PRO A 54 -3.21 -14.93 -15.21
C PRO A 54 -2.83 -15.80 -14.01
N GLN A 55 -3.55 -16.91 -13.80
CA GLN A 55 -3.07 -17.97 -12.92
C GLN A 55 -2.89 -17.55 -11.44
N VAL A 56 -3.81 -16.73 -10.94
CA VAL A 56 -3.91 -16.31 -9.52
C VAL A 56 -4.12 -17.49 -8.56
N ASP A 57 -4.46 -18.64 -9.09
CA ASP A 57 -4.70 -19.92 -8.43
C ASP A 57 -3.45 -20.82 -8.39
N THR A 58 -2.31 -20.36 -8.90
CA THR A 58 -1.06 -21.13 -8.82
C THR A 58 -0.38 -20.97 -7.48
N LEU A 59 0.28 -22.05 -7.04
CA LEU A 59 1.09 -22.06 -5.82
C LEU A 59 2.22 -21.01 -5.88
N GLU A 60 2.81 -20.77 -7.06
CA GLU A 60 3.80 -19.71 -7.28
C GLU A 60 3.24 -18.33 -6.90
N PHE A 61 2.04 -18.00 -7.39
CA PHE A 61 1.41 -16.72 -7.09
C PHE A 61 1.13 -16.57 -5.60
N VAL A 62 0.50 -17.59 -5.00
CA VAL A 62 0.10 -17.59 -3.59
C VAL A 62 1.32 -17.51 -2.67
N LEU A 63 2.35 -18.33 -2.88
CA LEU A 63 3.54 -18.33 -2.03
C LEU A 63 4.31 -17.01 -2.11
N VAL A 64 4.50 -16.45 -3.32
CA VAL A 64 5.22 -15.18 -3.46
C VAL A 64 4.44 -14.02 -2.87
N MET A 65 3.11 -14.02 -3.03
CA MET A 65 2.24 -13.04 -2.37
C MET A 65 2.35 -13.16 -0.84
N MET A 66 2.29 -14.38 -0.28
CA MET A 66 2.47 -14.60 1.15
C MET A 66 3.83 -14.11 1.65
N LEU A 67 4.90 -14.38 0.91
CA LEU A 67 6.24 -13.88 1.22
C LEU A 67 6.28 -12.35 1.20
N GLY A 68 5.63 -11.70 0.23
CA GLY A 68 5.48 -10.26 0.21
C GLY A 68 4.77 -9.72 1.45
N CYS A 69 3.70 -10.40 1.89
CA CYS A 69 3.00 -10.00 3.11
C CYS A 69 3.88 -10.14 4.35
N ILE A 70 4.46 -11.32 4.55
CA ILE A 70 5.29 -11.62 5.72
C ILE A 70 6.51 -10.71 5.76
N TYR A 71 7.16 -10.52 4.61
CA TYR A 71 8.33 -9.65 4.49
C TYR A 71 8.03 -8.24 4.95
N THR A 72 6.89 -7.68 4.56
CA THR A 72 6.54 -6.27 4.87
C THR A 72 6.29 -6.06 6.35
N SER A 73 5.55 -6.97 7.00
CA SER A 73 5.39 -6.89 8.46
C SER A 73 6.69 -7.20 9.20
N TYR A 74 7.46 -8.18 8.74
CA TYR A 74 8.69 -8.58 9.41
C TYR A 74 9.80 -7.53 9.27
N SER A 75 9.83 -6.79 8.16
CA SER A 75 10.84 -5.75 7.93
C SER A 75 10.74 -4.61 8.94
N TYR A 76 9.58 -4.39 9.56
CA TYR A 76 9.41 -3.46 10.68
C TYR A 76 10.29 -3.81 11.89
N THR A 77 10.61 -5.09 12.09
CA THR A 77 11.48 -5.52 13.19
C THR A 77 12.97 -5.22 12.92
N TRP A 78 13.32 -4.79 11.71
CA TRP A 78 14.70 -4.49 11.35
C TRP A 78 15.02 -3.04 11.72
N THR A 79 15.72 -2.87 12.83
CA THR A 79 16.07 -1.55 13.38
C THR A 79 16.82 -0.64 12.40
N PHE A 80 17.54 -1.19 11.43
CA PHE A 80 18.22 -0.38 10.40
C PHE A 80 17.27 0.19 9.33
N LEU A 81 16.02 -0.29 9.24
CA LEU A 81 14.98 0.25 8.36
C LEU A 81 14.13 1.32 9.06
N ASP A 82 14.24 1.48 10.37
CA ASP A 82 13.45 2.41 11.18
C ASP A 82 13.97 3.86 11.08
N HIS A 83 14.03 4.39 9.86
CA HIS A 83 14.55 5.72 9.55
C HIS A 83 13.66 6.46 8.57
N SER A 84 13.50 7.78 8.76
CA SER A 84 12.71 8.61 7.86
C SER A 84 13.46 8.91 6.55
N PHE A 85 12.68 9.15 5.48
CA PHE A 85 13.17 9.54 4.16
C PHE A 85 13.23 11.07 4.00
N THR A 86 14.09 11.74 4.76
CA THR A 86 14.41 13.16 4.54
C THR A 86 15.84 13.31 4.06
N LEU A 87 16.17 14.36 3.30
CA LEU A 87 17.55 14.61 2.86
C LEU A 87 18.53 14.69 4.04
N TYR A 88 18.09 15.26 5.17
CA TYR A 88 18.87 15.31 6.40
C TYR A 88 19.09 13.90 6.98
N GLU A 89 18.03 13.11 7.12
CA GLU A 89 18.13 11.74 7.64
C GLU A 89 19.00 10.86 6.76
N MET A 90 18.82 10.93 5.42
CA MET A 90 19.63 10.21 4.44
C MET A 90 21.11 10.59 4.54
N HIS A 91 21.42 11.88 4.63
CA HIS A 91 22.79 12.36 4.65
C HIS A 91 23.50 12.14 5.99
N CYS A 92 22.79 12.35 7.10
CA CYS A 92 23.40 12.46 8.43
C CYS A 92 23.18 11.24 9.32
N ARG A 93 22.09 10.47 9.13
CA ARG A 93 21.66 9.45 10.09
C ARG A 93 21.59 8.03 9.52
N TRP A 94 21.40 7.88 8.22
CA TRP A 94 21.30 6.55 7.62
C TRP A 94 22.57 5.72 7.84
N PRO A 95 22.46 4.54 8.47
CA PRO A 95 23.58 3.63 8.63
C PRO A 95 23.94 3.01 7.28
N VAL A 96 25.17 2.52 7.17
CA VAL A 96 25.67 1.86 5.95
C VAL A 96 24.78 0.67 5.55
N SER A 97 24.22 -0.06 6.52
CA SER A 97 23.28 -1.17 6.25
C SER A 97 22.04 -0.71 5.50
N LEU A 98 21.45 0.44 5.85
CA LEU A 98 20.31 1.00 5.14
C LEU A 98 20.68 1.44 3.73
N TRP A 99 21.85 2.06 3.55
CA TRP A 99 22.35 2.41 2.21
C TRP A 99 22.54 1.20 1.31
N LEU A 100 23.13 0.12 1.82
CA LEU A 100 23.31 -1.13 1.08
C LEU A 100 21.96 -1.77 0.73
N TYR A 101 21.03 -1.77 1.67
CA TYR A 101 19.67 -2.25 1.44
C TYR A 101 18.96 -1.43 0.35
N ALA A 102 18.96 -0.09 0.47
CA ALA A 102 18.36 0.81 -0.50
C ALA A 102 18.99 0.65 -1.90
N LEU A 103 20.32 0.53 -1.97
CA LEU A 103 21.03 0.25 -3.22
C LEU A 103 20.56 -1.07 -3.84
N GLY A 104 20.42 -2.14 -3.05
CA GLY A 104 19.90 -3.43 -3.50
C GLY A 104 18.50 -3.31 -4.11
N ILE A 105 17.58 -2.63 -3.42
CA ILE A 105 16.21 -2.40 -3.91
C ILE A 105 16.23 -1.58 -5.21
N VAL A 106 17.04 -0.53 -5.30
CA VAL A 106 17.19 0.30 -6.51
C VAL A 106 17.72 -0.53 -7.68
N LEU A 107 18.74 -1.36 -7.46
CA LEU A 107 19.30 -2.22 -8.51
C LEU A 107 18.27 -3.23 -9.03
N ILE A 108 17.49 -3.84 -8.14
CA ILE A 108 16.39 -4.74 -8.52
C ILE A 108 15.33 -3.97 -9.32
N GLY A 109 14.91 -2.80 -8.85
CA GLY A 109 13.93 -1.95 -9.53
C GLY A 109 14.37 -1.55 -10.94
N VAL A 110 15.63 -1.10 -11.09
CA VAL A 110 16.21 -0.74 -12.40
C VAL A 110 16.30 -1.97 -13.32
N ALA A 111 16.74 -3.12 -12.82
CA ALA A 111 16.80 -4.35 -13.61
C ALA A 111 15.41 -4.76 -14.11
N LEU A 112 14.39 -4.71 -13.25
CA LEU A 112 13.00 -4.98 -13.62
C LEU A 112 12.50 -4.00 -14.68
N ALA A 113 12.73 -2.70 -14.50
CA ALA A 113 12.34 -1.68 -15.48
C ALA A 113 13.01 -1.92 -16.84
N VAL A 114 14.32 -2.18 -16.86
CA VAL A 114 15.08 -2.47 -18.09
C VAL A 114 14.53 -3.72 -18.78
N PHE A 115 14.27 -4.81 -18.04
CA PHE A 115 13.69 -6.03 -18.62
C PHE A 115 12.29 -5.79 -19.21
N HIS A 116 11.45 -5.02 -18.52
CA HIS A 116 10.11 -4.69 -19.01
C HIS A 116 10.18 -3.82 -20.27
N VAL A 117 11.01 -2.78 -20.28
CA VAL A 117 11.17 -1.88 -21.44
C VAL A 117 11.72 -2.64 -22.63
N ARG A 118 12.79 -3.43 -22.46
CA ARG A 118 13.38 -4.22 -23.55
C ARG A 118 12.37 -5.23 -24.11
N PHE A 119 11.66 -5.94 -23.23
CA PHE A 119 10.64 -6.91 -23.67
C PHE A 119 9.48 -6.22 -24.40
N ALA A 120 8.97 -5.11 -23.87
CA ALA A 120 7.89 -4.35 -24.49
C ALA A 120 8.30 -3.77 -25.85
N PHE A 121 9.54 -3.28 -25.97
CA PHE A 121 10.10 -2.79 -27.23
C PHE A 121 10.17 -3.90 -28.29
N HIS A 122 10.79 -5.05 -27.97
CA HIS A 122 10.90 -6.17 -28.91
C HIS A 122 9.54 -6.77 -29.31
N ARG A 123 8.53 -6.68 -28.43
CA ARG A 123 7.16 -7.14 -28.73
C ARG A 123 6.27 -6.08 -29.36
N LYS A 124 6.78 -4.87 -29.64
CA LYS A 124 6.02 -3.72 -30.16
C LYS A 124 4.83 -3.32 -29.25
N LEU A 125 4.98 -3.50 -27.94
CA LEU A 125 4.00 -3.17 -26.91
C LEU A 125 4.35 -1.90 -26.13
N LEU A 126 5.54 -1.33 -26.33
CA LEU A 126 6.07 -0.22 -25.50
C LEU A 126 5.12 0.97 -25.45
N LEU A 127 4.64 1.45 -26.61
CA LEU A 127 3.72 2.60 -26.66
C LEU A 127 2.41 2.32 -25.92
N SER A 128 1.80 1.15 -26.16
CA SER A 128 0.58 0.74 -25.47
C SER A 128 0.79 0.68 -23.96
N LYS A 129 1.95 0.17 -23.50
CA LYS A 129 2.29 0.12 -22.08
C LYS A 129 2.52 1.51 -21.47
N LEU A 130 3.18 2.41 -22.18
CA LEU A 130 3.37 3.79 -21.72
C LEU A 130 2.03 4.52 -21.59
N LEU A 131 1.12 4.35 -22.55
CA LEU A 131 -0.23 4.92 -22.49
C LEU A 131 -1.04 4.33 -21.34
N GLU A 132 -0.99 3.01 -21.14
CA GLU A 132 -1.64 2.33 -20.01
C GLU A 132 -1.13 2.86 -18.65
N VAL A 133 0.18 2.89 -18.45
CA VAL A 133 0.79 3.40 -17.20
C VAL A 133 0.41 4.85 -16.96
N THR A 134 0.52 5.70 -17.99
CA THR A 134 0.19 7.12 -17.88
C THR A 134 -1.28 7.32 -17.54
N PHE A 135 -2.17 6.65 -18.27
CA PHE A 135 -3.61 6.77 -18.06
C PHE A 135 -4.02 6.34 -16.66
N VAL A 136 -3.57 5.16 -16.20
CA VAL A 136 -3.96 4.68 -14.86
C VAL A 136 -3.36 5.55 -13.77
N THR A 137 -2.10 5.98 -13.92
CA THR A 137 -1.47 6.89 -12.95
C THR A 137 -2.26 8.20 -12.83
N LEU A 138 -2.66 8.80 -13.96
CA LEU A 138 -3.47 10.02 -13.95
C LEU A 138 -4.89 9.79 -13.42
N ALA A 139 -5.52 8.67 -13.74
CA ALA A 139 -6.86 8.36 -13.25
C ALA A 139 -6.90 8.14 -11.73
N VAL A 140 -5.86 7.51 -11.18
CA VAL A 140 -5.79 7.19 -9.73
C VAL A 140 -5.21 8.35 -8.92
N LEU A 141 -4.07 8.89 -9.35
CA LEU A 141 -3.35 9.91 -8.59
C LEU A 141 -3.78 11.33 -8.95
N GLY A 142 -4.25 11.57 -10.18
CA GLY A 142 -4.65 12.89 -10.66
C GLY A 142 -5.68 13.59 -9.76
N PRO A 143 -6.76 12.92 -9.32
CA PRO A 143 -7.73 13.54 -8.41
C PRO A 143 -7.14 13.99 -7.07
N ASN A 144 -6.04 13.39 -6.64
CA ASN A 144 -5.43 13.59 -5.33
C ASN A 144 -4.09 14.34 -5.40
N ILE A 145 -3.59 14.70 -6.59
CA ILE A 145 -2.23 15.23 -6.75
C ILE A 145 -1.99 16.55 -6.02
N SER A 146 -3.06 17.34 -5.82
CA SER A 146 -3.02 18.59 -5.05
C SER A 146 -3.38 18.41 -3.58
N SER A 147 -3.73 17.18 -3.15
CA SER A 147 -4.09 16.93 -1.76
C SER A 147 -2.82 16.96 -0.90
N PRO A 148 -2.77 17.77 0.16
CA PRO A 148 -1.66 17.74 1.12
C PRO A 148 -1.60 16.41 1.90
N TYR A 149 -2.66 15.61 1.82
CA TYR A 149 -2.75 14.30 2.44
C TYR A 149 -2.34 13.15 1.51
N LEU A 150 -2.05 13.41 0.22
CA LEU A 150 -1.58 12.37 -0.69
C LEU A 150 -0.18 11.90 -0.27
N HIS A 151 -0.13 10.73 0.34
CA HIS A 151 1.09 10.00 0.61
C HIS A 151 1.08 8.74 -0.23
N LEU A 152 2.08 8.57 -1.11
CA LEU A 152 2.21 7.34 -1.89
C LEU A 152 2.76 6.24 -0.98
N HIS A 153 1.92 5.74 -0.07
CA HIS A 153 2.29 4.65 0.83
C HIS A 153 2.81 3.47 0.02
N HIS A 154 3.82 2.80 0.55
CA HIS A 154 4.57 1.79 -0.19
C HIS A 154 3.70 0.59 -0.64
N TRP A 155 2.60 0.30 0.04
CA TRP A 155 1.61 -0.69 -0.41
C TRP A 155 0.75 -0.18 -1.60
N LEU A 156 0.39 1.11 -1.65
CA LEU A 156 -0.27 1.72 -2.81
C LEU A 156 0.68 1.81 -4.02
N ALA A 157 1.95 2.12 -3.77
CA ALA A 157 3.00 2.04 -4.78
C ALA A 157 3.16 0.60 -5.29
N GLY A 158 3.14 -0.38 -4.38
CA GLY A 158 3.12 -1.81 -4.71
C GLY A 158 1.94 -2.16 -5.63
N TRP A 159 0.73 -1.73 -5.29
CA TRP A 159 -0.46 -1.94 -6.12
C TRP A 159 -0.33 -1.34 -7.53
N LEU A 160 0.08 -0.07 -7.66
CA LEU A 160 0.30 0.61 -8.94
C LEU A 160 1.40 -0.06 -9.78
N VAL A 161 2.52 -0.43 -9.16
CA VAL A 161 3.63 -1.08 -9.88
C VAL A 161 3.22 -2.50 -10.29
N GLY A 162 2.61 -3.26 -9.39
CA GLY A 162 2.22 -4.65 -9.59
C GLY A 162 1.29 -4.87 -10.79
N MET A 163 0.34 -3.96 -11.03
CA MET A 163 -0.55 -4.07 -12.21
C MET A 163 0.19 -3.87 -13.55
N HIS A 164 1.35 -3.22 -13.55
CA HIS A 164 2.14 -3.04 -14.77
C HIS A 164 3.18 -4.14 -15.01
N LEU A 165 3.48 -4.93 -13.97
CA LEU A 165 4.35 -6.10 -14.02
C LEU A 165 3.64 -7.34 -14.59
N SER A 166 2.94 -7.20 -15.73
CA SER A 166 1.92 -8.14 -16.22
C SER A 166 2.30 -9.01 -17.43
N PHE A 167 3.59 -9.28 -17.67
CA PHE A 167 4.02 -10.19 -18.74
C PHE A 167 3.83 -11.67 -18.36
N LYS A 168 2.69 -12.22 -18.78
CA LYS A 168 2.19 -13.58 -18.45
C LYS A 168 3.18 -14.74 -18.60
N THR A 169 4.13 -14.65 -19.52
CA THR A 169 5.07 -15.75 -19.84
C THR A 169 6.45 -15.56 -19.21
N LYS A 170 6.63 -14.54 -18.35
CA LYS A 170 7.92 -14.15 -17.79
C LYS A 170 7.87 -14.17 -16.27
N TRP A 171 8.62 -15.08 -15.66
CA TRP A 171 8.72 -15.22 -14.21
C TRP A 171 9.21 -13.93 -13.55
N TRP A 172 10.18 -13.23 -14.16
CA TRP A 172 10.70 -11.94 -13.67
C TRP A 172 9.68 -10.79 -13.72
N SER A 173 8.51 -11.01 -14.33
CA SER A 173 7.38 -10.08 -14.29
C SER A 173 6.33 -10.57 -13.29
N ARG A 174 5.97 -11.86 -13.35
CA ARG A 174 4.97 -12.48 -12.49
C ARG A 174 5.33 -12.46 -11.01
N VAL A 175 6.57 -12.84 -10.67
CA VAL A 175 7.02 -12.91 -9.28
C VAL A 175 6.96 -11.52 -8.63
N PRO A 176 7.52 -10.45 -9.22
CA PRO A 176 7.33 -9.09 -8.72
C PRO A 176 5.86 -8.65 -8.68
N GLN A 177 5.01 -9.02 -9.63
CA GLN A 177 3.57 -8.71 -9.59
C GLN A 177 2.88 -9.34 -8.36
N SER A 178 3.12 -10.63 -8.10
CA SER A 178 2.58 -11.33 -6.94
C SER A 178 3.11 -10.74 -5.63
N TRP A 179 4.40 -10.39 -5.59
CA TRP A 179 5.03 -9.75 -4.45
C TRP A 179 4.39 -8.40 -4.14
N CYS A 180 4.25 -7.54 -5.15
CA CYS A 180 3.58 -6.25 -5.08
C CYS A 180 2.12 -6.37 -4.60
N TRP A 181 1.40 -7.41 -5.05
CA TRP A 181 0.07 -7.71 -4.53
C TRP A 181 0.10 -8.11 -3.04
N GLY A 182 1.11 -8.88 -2.62
CA GLY A 182 1.35 -9.20 -1.21
C GLY A 182 1.62 -7.96 -0.36
N LEU A 183 2.48 -7.04 -0.82
CA LEU A 183 2.68 -5.73 -0.16
C LEU A 183 1.35 -5.00 0.03
N TYR A 184 0.49 -5.03 -0.99
CA TYR A 184 -0.81 -4.38 -0.96
C TYR A 184 -1.77 -5.01 0.08
N ILE A 185 -1.91 -6.34 0.06
CA ILE A 185 -2.75 -7.06 1.02
C ILE A 185 -2.26 -6.86 2.45
N ASN A 186 -0.94 -6.87 2.66
CA ASN A 186 -0.34 -6.58 3.95
C ASN A 186 -0.74 -5.20 4.47
N GLY A 187 -0.54 -4.15 3.66
CA GLY A 187 -0.87 -2.78 4.06
C GLY A 187 -2.31 -2.66 4.57
N ILE A 188 -3.28 -3.21 3.83
CA ILE A 188 -4.68 -3.20 4.27
C ILE A 188 -4.88 -4.01 5.56
N ALA A 189 -4.31 -5.21 5.62
CA ALA A 189 -4.52 -6.11 6.75
C ALA A 189 -3.94 -5.55 8.06
N THR A 190 -2.83 -4.81 8.02
CA THR A 190 -2.16 -4.32 9.23
C THR A 190 -2.45 -2.86 9.56
N TYR A 191 -2.67 -2.01 8.55
CA TYR A 191 -2.80 -0.55 8.72
C TYR A 191 -4.05 0.04 8.08
N GLY A 192 -4.87 -0.79 7.42
CA GLY A 192 -5.92 -0.31 6.54
C GLY A 192 -5.38 0.23 5.20
N ARG A 193 -6.30 0.59 4.29
CA ARG A 193 -5.97 0.98 2.92
C ARG A 193 -5.01 2.16 2.83
N ASP A 194 -5.16 3.14 3.73
CA ASP A 194 -4.23 4.25 3.95
C ASP A 194 -4.74 5.06 5.17
N PRO A 195 -4.11 4.95 6.34
CA PRO A 195 -4.62 5.63 7.54
C PRO A 195 -4.57 7.15 7.40
N VAL A 196 -3.59 7.72 6.69
CA VAL A 196 -3.44 9.17 6.50
C VAL A 196 -4.49 9.72 5.52
N LEU A 197 -4.76 9.01 4.42
CA LEU A 197 -5.85 9.38 3.50
C LEU A 197 -7.22 9.20 4.14
N VAL A 198 -7.43 8.17 4.96
CA VAL A 198 -8.69 8.00 5.71
C VAL A 198 -8.88 9.17 6.69
N CYS A 199 -7.82 9.58 7.39
CA CYS A 199 -7.85 10.79 8.22
C CYS A 199 -8.23 12.05 7.42
N GLY A 200 -7.57 12.26 6.28
CA GLY A 200 -7.85 13.41 5.40
C GLY A 200 -9.26 13.39 4.82
N TYR A 201 -9.81 12.21 4.52
CA TYR A 201 -11.18 12.05 4.03
C TYR A 201 -12.21 12.33 5.12
N VAL A 202 -11.96 11.89 6.36
CA VAL A 202 -12.83 12.20 7.51
C VAL A 202 -12.80 13.71 7.83
N ASP A 203 -11.63 14.35 7.80
CA ASP A 203 -11.51 15.82 7.95
C ASP A 203 -12.23 16.56 6.81
N TYR A 204 -12.08 16.10 5.57
CA TYR A 204 -12.81 16.65 4.42
C TYR A 204 -14.32 16.56 4.62
N LEU A 205 -14.85 15.36 4.94
CA LEU A 205 -16.28 15.16 5.16
C LEU A 205 -16.82 16.00 6.31
N ALA A 206 -16.07 16.12 7.42
CA ALA A 206 -16.46 16.94 8.55
C ALA A 206 -16.62 18.42 8.14
N ARG A 207 -15.66 18.95 7.37
CA ARG A 207 -15.68 20.35 6.91
C ARG A 207 -16.74 20.62 5.84
N ASP A 208 -16.86 19.72 4.87
CA ASP A 208 -17.75 19.86 3.71
C ASP A 208 -19.23 19.66 4.11
N LEU A 209 -19.50 18.79 5.09
CA LEU A 209 -20.85 18.57 5.63
C LEU A 209 -21.24 19.57 6.75
N HIS A 210 -20.37 20.53 7.06
CA HIS A 210 -20.53 21.49 8.17
C HIS A 210 -20.87 20.82 9.51
N CYS A 211 -20.48 19.56 9.69
CA CYS A 211 -20.52 18.92 10.98
C CYS A 211 -19.44 19.58 11.84
N GLY A 212 -19.76 20.00 13.06
CA GLY A 212 -18.71 20.44 13.99
C GLY A 212 -17.65 19.34 14.04
N ALA A 213 -16.37 19.69 13.93
CA ALA A 213 -15.30 18.69 13.80
C ALA A 213 -15.39 17.59 14.89
N THR A 214 -15.89 17.94 16.08
CA THR A 214 -16.24 17.04 17.17
C THR A 214 -17.32 16.01 16.83
N SER A 215 -18.40 16.36 16.14
CA SER A 215 -19.52 15.45 15.86
C SER A 215 -19.21 14.42 14.76
N ALA A 216 -18.40 14.77 13.77
CA ALA A 216 -17.92 13.80 12.76
C ALA A 216 -16.90 12.83 13.37
N LEU A 217 -16.07 13.31 14.30
CA LEU A 217 -15.09 12.53 15.05
C LEU A 217 -15.71 11.63 16.14
N GLU A 218 -16.86 12.02 16.69
CA GLU A 218 -17.69 11.17 17.57
C GLU A 218 -18.42 10.06 16.79
N LEU A 219 -18.92 10.36 15.58
CA LEU A 219 -19.71 9.41 14.77
C LEU A 219 -18.90 8.19 14.31
N VAL A 220 -17.59 8.35 14.13
CA VAL A 220 -16.68 7.25 13.75
C VAL A 220 -16.09 6.54 14.99
N GLY A 221 -16.50 6.93 16.21
CA GLY A 221 -16.11 6.27 17.47
C GLY A 221 -14.71 6.62 17.97
N LEU A 222 -14.21 7.81 17.63
CA LEU A 222 -12.80 8.14 17.75
C LEU A 222 -12.50 9.17 18.87
N ILE A 223 -13.52 9.77 19.48
CA ILE A 223 -13.38 10.54 20.73
C ILE A 223 -13.84 9.65 21.87
N VAL A 224 -12.92 9.27 22.76
CA VAL A 224 -13.26 8.97 24.14
C VAL A 224 -13.34 10.31 24.86
N GLU A 225 -14.43 10.53 25.59
CA GLU A 225 -14.68 11.76 26.36
C GLU A 225 -13.47 12.09 27.24
N GLY A 226 -12.75 13.19 26.93
CA GLY A 226 -11.63 13.68 27.73
C GLY A 226 -10.23 13.63 27.09
N ASP A 227 -10.05 13.02 25.91
CA ASP A 227 -8.76 13.03 25.21
C ASP A 227 -8.61 14.26 24.31
N ASP A 228 -7.42 14.89 24.38
CA ASP A 228 -7.01 15.95 23.48
C ASP A 228 -7.08 15.43 22.03
N PRO A 229 -7.88 16.04 21.12
CA PRO A 229 -7.96 15.62 19.73
C PRO A 229 -6.61 15.64 19.00
N ALA A 230 -5.55 16.21 19.60
CA ALA A 230 -4.17 16.13 19.10
C ALA A 230 -3.44 14.79 19.37
N ALA A 231 -3.93 13.93 20.26
CA ALA A 231 -3.17 12.76 20.74
C ALA A 231 -3.54 11.41 20.08
N ASN A 232 -4.66 11.33 19.36
CA ASN A 232 -5.27 10.07 18.94
C ASN A 232 -5.33 9.95 17.41
N TRP A 233 -4.24 9.57 16.73
CA TRP A 233 -4.10 9.41 15.26
C TRP A 233 -4.58 10.57 14.34
N ARG A 234 -5.24 11.58 14.91
CA ARG A 234 -5.88 12.78 14.37
C ARG A 234 -4.93 13.96 14.29
N ASN A 235 -3.66 13.72 14.59
CA ASN A 235 -2.61 14.64 14.19
C ASN A 235 -2.27 14.29 12.73
N CYS A 236 -3.14 14.73 11.80
CA CYS A 236 -3.11 14.47 10.35
C CYS A 236 -1.91 15.11 9.62
N SER A 237 -0.79 15.27 10.33
CA SER A 237 0.50 15.68 9.78
C SER A 237 1.42 14.47 9.76
N ALA A 238 2.13 14.26 8.66
CA ALA A 238 3.19 13.25 8.57
C ALA A 238 4.25 13.41 9.69
N SER A 239 4.35 14.60 10.30
CA SER A 239 5.20 14.91 11.45
C SER A 239 4.69 14.41 12.81
N GLY A 240 3.42 14.03 12.93
CA GLY A 240 2.84 13.46 14.17
C GLY A 240 2.84 11.93 14.20
N TYR A 241 3.11 11.28 13.06
CA TYR A 241 3.27 9.83 12.98
C TYR A 241 4.68 9.44 13.43
N HIS A 242 4.80 9.10 14.70
CA HIS A 242 5.94 8.36 15.22
C HIS A 242 5.49 6.90 15.35
N PRO A 243 6.12 5.95 14.62
CA PRO A 243 5.84 4.52 14.83
C PRO A 243 6.12 4.09 16.27
#